data_AF-A0A2E0GWS5-F1
#
_entry.id   AF-A0A2E0GWS5-F1
#
_cell.length_a   1.000
_cell.length_b   1.000
_cell.length_c   1.000
_cell.angle_alpha   90.00
_cell.angle_beta   90.00
_cell.angle_gamma   90.00
#
_symmetry.space_group_name_H-M   'P 1'
#
loop_
_entity.id
_entity.type
_entity.pdbx_description
1 polymer ?
#
loop_
_entity_poly.entity_id
_entity_poly.type
_entity_poly.pdbx_seq_one_letter_code
_entity_poly.pdbx_strand_id
1 'polypeptide(L)'
;MTDKLINAIREVMDIPDKDKVPLKGKFYTQVAQRVQSFRLNIGSEGRIRTEVIENSDKKVVVEATISVWYKDAGWVEVANDFAEEYRAQGPVNKTSALENCCTSAIGRALSACGLSGGEYASSFEVDNAINSKPSAPTPKAEPKAKAKAPEKPKAKDPEPEDDLGVV
;
A
#
# COMPACT_ATOMS: atom_id res chain seq x y z
N MET A 1 -14.25 9.98 34.43
CA MET A 1 -13.01 10.22 33.65
C MET A 1 -13.37 10.03 32.20
N THR A 2 -13.12 11.02 31.35
CA THR A 2 -13.27 10.83 29.91
C THR A 2 -12.12 9.97 29.42
N ASP A 3 -12.42 8.97 28.61
CA ASP A 3 -11.41 8.13 27.97
C ASP A 3 -10.39 9.00 27.21
N LYS A 4 -9.09 8.78 27.45
CA LYS A 4 -8.01 9.58 26.88
C LYS A 4 -7.96 9.49 25.36
N LEU A 5 -8.29 8.33 24.79
CA LEU A 5 -8.38 8.16 23.35
C LEU A 5 -9.57 8.93 22.78
N ILE A 6 -10.73 8.92 23.46
CA ILE A 6 -11.90 9.70 23.05
C ILE A 6 -11.58 11.21 23.04
N ASN A 7 -10.83 11.71 24.02
CA ASN A 7 -10.39 13.11 24.03
C ASN A 7 -9.47 13.44 22.85
N ALA A 8 -8.49 12.58 22.54
CA ALA A 8 -7.63 12.74 21.38
C ALA A 8 -8.44 12.77 20.07
N ILE A 9 -9.42 11.89 19.93
CA ILE A 9 -10.32 11.85 18.76
C ILE A 9 -11.05 13.19 18.61
N ARG A 10 -11.61 13.73 19.70
CA ARG A 10 -12.30 15.04 19.68
C ARG A 10 -11.38 16.17 19.26
N GLU A 11 -10.18 16.24 19.82
CA GLU A 11 -9.21 17.26 19.42
C GLU A 11 -8.91 17.23 17.93
N VAL A 12 -8.73 16.05 17.33
CA VAL A 12 -8.49 15.93 15.88
C VAL A 12 -9.71 16.34 15.05
N MET A 13 -10.92 15.99 15.48
CA MET A 13 -12.17 16.38 14.81
C MET A 13 -12.37 17.90 14.85
N ASP A 14 -12.01 18.54 15.96
CA ASP A 14 -12.22 19.97 16.21
C ASP A 14 -11.13 20.86 15.59
N ILE A 15 -10.10 20.29 14.94
CA ILE A 15 -9.11 21.07 14.19
C ILE A 15 -9.84 21.86 13.10
N PRO A 16 -9.71 23.20 13.07
CA PRO A 16 -10.41 24.02 12.10
C PRO A 16 -9.79 23.85 10.72
N ASP A 17 -10.61 24.00 9.67
CA ASP A 17 -10.17 23.74 8.28
C ASP A 17 -9.01 24.62 7.81
N LYS A 18 -8.85 25.83 8.39
CA LYS A 18 -7.70 26.73 8.14
C LYS A 18 -6.35 26.10 8.54
N ASP A 19 -6.38 25.17 9.48
CA ASP A 19 -5.19 24.49 10.03
C ASP A 19 -5.03 23.07 9.43
N LYS A 20 -5.87 22.73 8.44
CA LYS A 20 -5.80 21.49 7.65
C LYS A 20 -5.25 21.78 6.26
N VAL A 21 -4.74 20.75 5.61
CA VAL A 21 -4.27 20.83 4.23
C VAL A 21 -5.46 20.65 3.28
N PRO A 22 -5.76 21.61 2.39
CA PRO A 22 -6.77 21.42 1.37
C PRO A 22 -6.26 20.42 0.32
N LEU A 23 -7.02 19.36 0.10
CA LEU A 23 -6.75 18.33 -0.89
C LEU A 23 -8.04 18.08 -1.69
N LYS A 24 -8.08 18.58 -2.93
CA LYS A 24 -9.19 18.32 -3.88
C LYS A 24 -10.59 18.65 -3.34
N GLY A 25 -10.71 19.76 -2.63
CA GLY A 25 -11.98 20.20 -2.05
C GLY A 25 -12.37 19.50 -0.74
N LYS A 26 -11.48 18.66 -0.18
CA LYS A 26 -11.56 18.16 1.18
C LYS A 26 -10.42 18.74 2.02
N PHE A 27 -10.53 18.67 3.33
CA PHE A 27 -9.49 19.10 4.25
C PHE A 27 -8.89 17.88 4.96
N TYR A 28 -7.55 17.82 4.97
CA TYR A 28 -6.79 16.74 5.57
C TYR A 28 -5.97 17.21 6.76
N THR A 29 -6.16 16.56 7.91
CA THR A 29 -5.33 16.74 9.09
C THR A 29 -4.04 15.94 8.93
N GLN A 30 -2.90 16.63 9.03
CA GLN A 30 -1.59 16.00 8.83
C GLN A 30 -1.32 14.90 9.87
N VAL A 31 -0.53 13.89 9.49
CA VAL A 31 -0.09 12.83 10.42
C VAL A 31 0.55 13.43 11.67
N ALA A 32 1.37 14.47 11.52
CA ALA A 32 2.03 15.14 12.64
C ALA A 32 1.04 15.68 13.70
N GLN A 33 -0.05 16.34 13.26
CA GLN A 33 -1.08 16.86 14.17
C GLN A 33 -1.82 15.73 14.89
N ARG A 34 -2.09 14.61 14.20
CA ARG A 34 -2.74 13.43 14.80
C ARG A 34 -1.84 12.73 15.81
N VAL A 35 -0.55 12.56 15.50
CA VAL A 35 0.45 12.05 16.45
C VAL A 35 0.55 12.97 17.66
N GLN A 36 0.53 14.29 17.45
CA GLN A 36 0.59 15.25 18.54
C GLN A 36 -0.62 15.14 19.47
N SER A 37 -1.85 15.07 18.94
CA SER A 37 -3.06 14.87 19.77
C SER A 37 -3.02 13.54 20.54
N PHE A 38 -2.60 12.44 19.89
CA PHE A 38 -2.40 11.15 20.55
C PHE A 38 -1.39 11.26 21.71
N ARG A 39 -0.26 11.94 21.49
CA ARG A 39 0.79 12.11 22.51
C ARG A 39 0.38 13.03 23.65
N LEU A 40 -0.36 14.10 23.39
CA LEU A 40 -0.84 15.02 24.43
C LEU A 40 -1.85 14.34 25.37
N ASN A 41 -2.70 13.47 24.82
CA ASN A 41 -3.76 12.84 25.60
C ASN A 41 -3.32 11.55 26.29
N ILE A 42 -2.57 10.69 25.60
CA ILE A 42 -2.22 9.35 26.09
C ILE A 42 -0.79 9.32 26.67
N GLY A 43 0.08 10.24 26.25
CA GLY A 43 1.42 10.40 26.84
C GLY A 43 2.28 9.14 26.74
N SER A 44 2.91 8.77 27.85
CA SER A 44 3.76 7.57 27.98
C SER A 44 2.97 6.26 27.97
N GLU A 45 1.65 6.31 28.17
CA GLU A 45 0.77 5.15 28.07
C GLU A 45 0.39 4.85 26.62
N GLY A 46 0.78 5.69 25.66
CA GLY A 46 0.56 5.47 24.24
C GLY A 46 1.82 4.96 23.54
N ARG A 47 1.65 3.98 22.63
CA ARG A 47 2.74 3.44 21.82
C ARG A 47 2.34 3.42 20.35
N ILE A 48 3.25 3.90 19.51
CA ILE A 48 3.21 3.77 18.05
C ILE A 48 4.47 3.00 17.69
N ARG A 49 4.32 1.83 17.09
CA ARG A 49 5.43 1.00 16.62
C ARG A 49 5.29 0.80 15.12
N THR A 50 6.39 0.89 14.39
CA THR A 50 6.45 0.53 12.97
C THR A 50 7.32 -0.70 12.79
N GLU A 51 6.92 -1.59 11.90
CA GLU A 51 7.69 -2.77 11.51
C GLU A 51 7.83 -2.80 9.98
N VAL A 52 9.08 -2.92 9.51
CA VAL A 52 9.36 -3.03 8.07
C VAL A 52 9.14 -4.48 7.66
N ILE A 53 8.10 -4.71 6.87
CA ILE A 53 7.73 -6.03 6.35
C ILE A 53 8.53 -6.36 5.08
N GLU A 54 8.72 -5.35 4.22
CA GLU A 54 9.55 -5.46 3.03
C GLU A 54 10.32 -4.16 2.80
N ASN A 55 11.60 -4.29 2.43
CA ASN A 55 12.39 -3.18 1.90
C ASN A 55 13.27 -3.69 0.76
N SER A 56 12.78 -3.54 -0.47
CA SER A 56 13.45 -3.98 -1.69
C SER A 56 13.83 -2.79 -2.58
N ASP A 57 14.48 -3.08 -3.71
CA ASP A 57 14.78 -2.13 -4.78
C ASP A 57 13.50 -1.61 -5.47
N LYS A 58 12.39 -2.33 -5.36
CA LYS A 58 11.11 -2.00 -6.00
C LYS A 58 10.17 -1.24 -5.07
N LYS A 59 10.04 -1.69 -3.82
CA LYS A 59 9.01 -1.20 -2.90
C LYS A 59 9.41 -1.32 -1.44
N VAL A 60 8.64 -0.64 -0.60
CA VAL A 60 8.71 -0.72 0.86
C VAL A 60 7.31 -1.02 1.39
N VAL A 61 7.20 -1.98 2.31
CA VAL A 61 5.97 -2.30 3.03
C VAL A 61 6.22 -2.17 4.53
N VAL A 62 5.37 -1.40 5.22
CA VAL A 62 5.49 -1.13 6.65
C VAL A 62 4.14 -1.37 7.33
N GLU A 63 4.17 -2.09 8.45
CA GLU A 63 3.06 -2.12 9.41
C GLU A 63 3.26 -1.02 10.46
N ALA A 64 2.19 -0.35 10.86
CA ALA A 64 2.16 0.45 12.08
C ALA A 64 1.12 -0.11 13.05
N THR A 65 1.51 -0.28 14.30
CA THR A 65 0.65 -0.73 15.41
C THR A 65 0.55 0.37 16.46
N ILE A 66 -0.67 0.66 16.89
CA ILE A 66 -1.00 1.57 17.99
C ILE A 66 -1.44 0.75 19.19
N SER A 67 -0.81 0.98 20.35
CA SER A 67 -1.16 0.30 21.60
C SER A 67 -1.29 1.29 22.73
N VAL A 68 -2.16 0.99 23.70
CA VAL A 68 -2.37 1.78 24.91
C VAL A 68 -2.12 0.89 26.13
N TRP A 69 -1.42 1.43 27.13
CA TRP A 69 -1.19 0.77 28.41
C TRP A 69 -2.39 0.96 29.33
N TYR A 70 -2.97 -0.15 29.77
CA TYR A 70 -3.98 -0.17 30.81
C TYR A 70 -3.38 -0.82 32.06
N LYS A 71 -3.58 -0.21 33.23
CA LYS A 71 -3.00 -0.68 34.50
C LYS A 71 -3.27 -2.17 34.77
N ASP A 72 -4.46 -2.64 34.42
CA ASP A 72 -4.92 -4.00 34.74
C ASP A 72 -4.74 -5.00 33.58
N ALA A 73 -4.38 -4.54 32.37
CA ALA A 73 -4.26 -5.37 31.17
C ALA A 73 -2.90 -5.25 30.45
N GLY A 74 -2.04 -4.32 30.86
CA GLY A 74 -0.79 -4.02 30.20
C GLY A 74 -0.99 -3.34 28.85
N TRP A 75 -0.10 -3.62 27.89
CA TRP A 75 -0.20 -3.10 26.52
C TRP A 75 -1.32 -3.81 25.78
N VAL A 76 -2.36 -3.06 25.43
CA VAL A 76 -3.44 -3.52 24.57
C VAL A 76 -3.30 -2.86 23.20
N GLU A 77 -3.30 -3.67 22.16
CA GLU A 77 -3.36 -3.18 20.80
C GLU A 77 -4.74 -2.57 20.54
N VAL A 78 -4.74 -1.32 20.07
CA VAL A 78 -5.96 -0.57 19.77
C VAL A 78 -6.25 -0.59 18.28
N ALA A 79 -5.19 -0.51 17.45
CA ALA A 79 -5.31 -0.69 16.02
C ALA A 79 -3.96 -0.99 15.38
N ASN A 80 -4.01 -1.53 14.16
CA ASN A 80 -2.89 -1.58 13.25
C ASN A 80 -3.35 -1.25 11.82
N ASP A 81 -2.41 -0.89 10.96
CA ASP A 81 -2.63 -0.82 9.52
C ASP A 81 -1.27 -0.87 8.79
N PHE A 82 -1.31 -1.08 7.47
CA PHE A 82 -0.15 -1.25 6.62
C PHE A 82 -0.08 -0.14 5.56
N ALA A 83 1.13 0.18 5.12
CA ALA A 83 1.36 0.97 3.91
C ALA A 83 2.31 0.24 2.96
N GLU A 84 2.16 0.55 1.67
CA GLU A 84 3.05 0.11 0.60
C GLU A 84 3.43 1.32 -0.25
N GLU A 85 4.73 1.48 -0.51
CA GLU A 85 5.28 2.56 -1.30
C GLU A 85 6.22 2.01 -2.38
N TYR A 86 5.95 2.33 -3.65
CA TYR A 86 6.81 1.95 -4.76
C TYR A 86 7.91 3.00 -4.95
N ARG A 87 9.18 2.57 -4.96
CA ARG A 87 10.35 3.48 -5.09
C ARG A 87 10.37 4.27 -6.39
N ALA A 88 9.78 3.73 -7.45
CA ALA A 88 9.67 4.40 -8.75
C ALA A 88 8.59 5.49 -8.79
N GLN A 89 7.71 5.57 -7.78
CA GLN A 89 6.52 6.40 -7.81
C GLN A 89 6.75 7.79 -7.21
N GLY A 90 6.63 8.81 -8.06
CA GLY A 90 6.78 10.21 -7.63
C GLY A 90 8.22 10.57 -7.21
N PRO A 91 8.48 11.85 -6.92
CA PRO A 91 9.80 12.32 -6.51
C PRO A 91 10.18 11.88 -5.10
N VAL A 92 9.21 11.80 -4.18
CA VAL A 92 9.45 11.48 -2.75
C VAL A 92 9.96 10.05 -2.59
N ASN A 93 9.32 9.05 -3.21
CA ASN A 93 9.73 7.65 -3.03
C ASN A 93 11.08 7.33 -3.71
N LYS A 94 11.50 8.12 -4.70
CA LYS A 94 12.82 7.95 -5.34
C LYS A 94 13.96 8.17 -4.36
N THR A 95 13.78 9.03 -3.36
CA THR A 95 14.82 9.35 -2.37
C THR A 95 14.49 8.83 -0.97
N SER A 96 13.21 8.68 -0.63
CA SER A 96 12.76 8.52 0.76
C SER A 96 11.51 7.62 0.88
N ALA A 97 11.45 6.54 0.08
CA ALA A 97 10.32 5.60 0.10
C ALA A 97 10.08 4.98 1.49
N LEU A 98 11.15 4.70 2.26
CA LEU A 98 11.01 4.07 3.57
C LEU A 98 10.34 5.02 4.57
N GLU A 99 10.84 6.25 4.65
CA GLU A 99 10.32 7.28 5.56
C GLU A 99 8.88 7.68 5.18
N ASN A 100 8.59 7.76 3.88
CA ASN A 100 7.24 7.99 3.39
C ASN A 100 6.30 6.83 3.78
N CYS A 101 6.74 5.59 3.59
CA CYS A 101 5.95 4.39 3.93
C CYS A 101 5.67 4.32 5.44
N CYS A 102 6.65 4.60 6.28
CA CYS A 102 6.45 4.70 7.73
C CYS A 102 5.41 5.76 8.11
N THR A 103 5.45 6.93 7.47
CA THR A 103 4.50 8.02 7.73
C THR A 103 3.08 7.64 7.27
N SER A 104 2.97 7.02 6.09
CA SER A 104 1.71 6.46 5.57
C SER A 104 1.13 5.41 6.51
N ALA A 105 1.92 4.44 6.97
CA ALA A 105 1.47 3.38 7.88
C ALA A 105 0.96 3.96 9.21
N ILE A 106 1.71 4.88 9.82
CA ILE A 106 1.30 5.57 11.06
C ILE A 106 -0.02 6.32 10.85
N GLY A 107 -0.15 7.05 9.75
CA GLY A 107 -1.37 7.80 9.43
C GLY A 107 -2.60 6.90 9.26
N ARG A 108 -2.42 5.70 8.69
CA ARG A 108 -3.48 4.71 8.53
C ARG A 108 -3.86 4.07 9.86
N ALA A 109 -2.88 3.63 10.66
CA ALA A 109 -3.12 3.04 11.97
C ALA A 109 -3.77 4.03 12.96
N LEU A 110 -3.40 5.32 12.92
CA LEU A 110 -4.10 6.35 13.72
C LEU A 110 -5.55 6.56 13.26
N SER A 111 -5.81 6.45 11.95
CA SER A 111 -7.18 6.52 11.43
C SER A 111 -8.01 5.32 11.91
N ALA A 112 -7.40 4.14 11.98
CA ALA A 112 -8.00 2.93 12.57
C ALA A 112 -8.33 3.10 14.06
N CYS A 113 -7.56 3.90 14.80
CA CYS A 113 -7.88 4.30 16.18
C CYS A 113 -8.99 5.36 16.30
N GLY A 114 -9.58 5.82 15.20
CA GLY A 114 -10.58 6.90 15.19
C GLY A 114 -10.00 8.31 15.13
N LEU A 115 -8.67 8.47 15.12
CA LEU A 115 -7.99 9.75 14.87
C LEU A 115 -7.97 10.02 13.36
N SER A 116 -9.16 10.06 12.75
CA SER A 116 -9.32 10.27 11.32
C SER A 116 -8.88 11.68 10.96
N GLY A 117 -7.99 11.79 9.97
CA GLY A 117 -7.50 13.09 9.50
C GLY A 117 -8.40 13.71 8.44
N GLY A 118 -9.71 13.45 8.47
CA GLY A 118 -10.64 13.60 7.34
C GLY A 118 -11.26 12.25 6.99
N GLU A 119 -11.32 11.89 5.70
CA GLU A 119 -11.64 10.51 5.31
C GLU A 119 -10.53 9.55 5.77
N TYR A 120 -10.80 8.24 5.80
CA TYR A 120 -9.86 7.15 6.12
C TYR A 120 -8.73 7.03 5.06
N ALA A 121 -8.28 8.15 4.51
CA ALA A 121 -7.58 8.27 3.26
C ALA A 121 -6.19 7.62 3.36
N SER A 122 -6.05 6.52 2.62
CA SER A 122 -4.98 6.32 1.65
C SER A 122 -4.72 7.60 0.83
N SER A 123 -4.21 8.65 1.49
CA SER A 123 -3.98 9.96 0.88
C SER A 123 -3.04 9.83 -0.35
N PHE A 124 -2.27 8.74 -0.37
CA PHE A 124 -1.53 8.22 -1.51
C PHE A 124 -2.39 7.69 -2.69
N GLU A 125 -3.50 6.96 -2.46
CA GLU A 125 -4.48 6.60 -3.52
C GLU A 125 -5.21 7.82 -4.06
N VAL A 126 -5.49 8.80 -3.19
CA VAL A 126 -6.11 10.07 -3.58
C VAL A 126 -5.12 10.84 -4.46
N ASP A 127 -3.90 11.14 -4.01
CA ASP A 127 -2.89 11.84 -4.82
C ASP A 127 -2.48 11.10 -6.10
N ASN A 128 -2.42 9.76 -6.07
CA ASN A 128 -2.07 8.95 -7.25
C ASN A 128 -3.21 8.87 -8.28
N ALA A 129 -4.48 8.73 -7.87
CA ALA A 129 -5.64 8.78 -8.77
C ALA A 129 -5.82 10.16 -9.44
N ILE A 130 -5.16 11.17 -8.87
CA ILE A 130 -5.34 12.59 -9.13
C ILE A 130 -4.23 13.16 -10.01
N ASN A 131 -2.98 12.77 -9.75
CA ASN A 131 -1.79 13.30 -10.42
C ASN A 131 -1.10 12.26 -11.33
N SER A 132 -1.52 10.99 -11.30
CA SER A 132 -0.85 9.90 -12.03
C SER A 132 -1.85 8.90 -12.65
N LYS A 133 -2.48 9.25 -13.78
CA LYS A 133 -2.87 8.21 -14.76
C LYS A 133 -1.76 8.04 -15.80
N PRO A 134 -0.87 7.07 -15.59
CA PRO A 134 -0.71 5.96 -16.52
C PRO A 134 -1.40 4.72 -15.92
N SER A 135 -2.03 3.91 -16.76
CA SER A 135 -2.70 2.69 -16.29
C SER A 135 -1.74 1.77 -15.55
N ALA A 136 -2.26 0.98 -14.61
CA ALA A 136 -1.56 -0.19 -14.09
C ALA A 136 -0.97 -0.99 -15.26
N PRO A 137 0.27 -1.51 -15.18
CA PRO A 137 0.80 -2.37 -16.21
C PRO A 137 -0.11 -3.59 -16.28
N THR A 138 -0.79 -3.81 -17.40
CA THR A 138 -1.36 -5.13 -17.70
C THR A 138 -0.22 -6.14 -17.60
N PRO A 139 -0.39 -7.27 -16.87
CA PRO A 139 0.57 -8.34 -16.91
C PRO A 139 0.83 -8.67 -18.38
N LYS A 140 2.08 -8.54 -18.83
CA LYS A 140 2.46 -9.08 -20.13
C LYS A 140 2.11 -10.55 -20.06
N ALA A 141 1.16 -10.99 -20.87
CA ALA A 141 0.91 -12.40 -21.07
C ALA A 141 2.27 -13.05 -21.35
N GLU A 142 2.64 -14.04 -20.52
CA GLU A 142 3.76 -14.91 -20.81
C GLU A 142 3.59 -15.41 -22.25
N PRO A 143 4.68 -15.52 -23.04
CA PRO A 143 4.59 -16.10 -24.37
C PRO A 143 4.00 -17.50 -24.22
N LYS A 144 2.73 -17.67 -24.62
CA LYS A 144 2.14 -19.00 -24.76
C LYS A 144 3.08 -19.80 -25.64
N ALA A 145 3.66 -20.86 -25.06
CA ALA A 145 4.40 -21.85 -25.80
C ALA A 145 3.58 -22.22 -27.05
N LYS A 146 4.18 -22.08 -28.23
CA LYS A 146 3.53 -22.42 -29.50
C LYS A 146 3.01 -23.86 -29.39
N ALA A 147 1.70 -24.01 -29.42
CA ALA A 147 1.06 -25.30 -29.55
C ALA A 147 1.61 -25.97 -30.82
N LYS A 148 2.10 -27.20 -30.66
CA LYS A 148 2.56 -28.08 -31.73
C LYS A 148 1.42 -28.24 -32.75
N ALA A 149 1.68 -27.94 -34.03
CA ALA A 149 0.73 -28.22 -35.10
C ALA A 149 0.47 -29.74 -35.20
N PRO A 150 -0.76 -30.18 -35.51
CA PRO A 150 -1.05 -31.59 -35.71
C PRO A 150 -0.31 -32.14 -36.93
N GLU A 151 0.37 -33.26 -36.72
CA GLU A 151 1.13 -34.01 -37.72
C GLU A 151 0.17 -34.57 -38.79
N LYS A 152 0.36 -34.17 -40.06
CA LYS A 152 -0.36 -34.77 -41.19
C LYS A 152 0.09 -36.24 -41.35
N PRO A 153 -0.81 -37.19 -41.65
CA PRO A 153 -0.41 -38.56 -41.95
C PRO A 153 0.47 -38.62 -43.20
N LYS A 154 1.62 -39.30 -43.10
CA LYS A 154 2.47 -39.64 -44.25
C LYS A 154 1.69 -40.52 -45.22
N ALA A 155 1.60 -40.08 -46.48
CA ALA A 155 1.26 -40.96 -47.59
C ALA A 155 2.39 -41.99 -47.75
N LYS A 156 2.01 -43.25 -47.98
CA LYS A 156 2.94 -44.35 -48.26
C LYS A 156 3.51 -44.18 -49.67
N ASP A 157 4.82 -44.26 -49.80
CA ASP A 157 5.50 -44.43 -51.08
C ASP A 157 5.16 -45.82 -51.65
N PRO A 158 4.87 -45.97 -52.96
CA PRO A 158 4.91 -47.27 -53.60
C PRO A 158 6.36 -47.71 -53.83
N GLU A 159 6.60 -49.00 -53.62
CA GLU A 159 7.87 -49.72 -53.77
C GLU A 159 8.43 -49.67 -55.21
N PRO A 160 9.75 -49.86 -55.38
CA PRO A 160 10.41 -49.74 -56.68
C PRO A 160 10.24 -51.01 -57.52
N GLU A 161 9.90 -50.85 -58.80
CA GLU A 161 10.16 -51.88 -59.81
C GLU A 161 11.37 -51.45 -60.64
N ASP A 162 12.47 -52.18 -60.45
CA ASP A 162 13.54 -52.32 -61.43
C ASP A 162 12.95 -52.96 -62.69
N ASP A 163 13.23 -52.43 -63.88
CA ASP A 163 14.20 -53.07 -64.79
C ASP A 163 14.13 -52.49 -66.22
N LEU A 164 15.34 -52.21 -66.73
CA LEU A 164 15.87 -52.05 -68.08
C LEU A 164 14.95 -51.91 -69.32
N GLY A 165 15.29 -50.93 -70.17
CA GLY A 165 14.95 -50.97 -71.60
C GLY A 165 15.27 -49.70 -72.41
N VAL A 166 16.53 -49.53 -72.84
CA VAL A 166 16.91 -48.73 -74.01
C VAL A 166 16.78 -49.63 -75.26
N VAL A 167 16.32 -49.05 -76.39
CA VAL A 167 16.19 -49.58 -77.77
C VAL A 167 16.62 -51.03 -78.07
#